data_AF-A0A161RWU2-F1
#
_entry.id   AF-A0A161RWU2-F1
#
_cell.length_a   1.000
_cell.length_b   1.000
_cell.length_c   1.000
_cell.angle_alpha   90.00
_cell.angle_beta   90.00
_cell.angle_gamma   90.00
#
_symmetry.space_group_name_H-M   'P 1'
#
loop_
_entity.id
_entity.type
_entity.pdbx_description
1 polymer ?
#
loop_
_entity_poly.entity_id
_entity_poly.type
_entity_poly.pdbx_seq_one_letter_code
_entity_poly.pdbx_strand_id
1 'polypeptide(L)'
;MDIKKDIIIYTLPDNIRGRSIHTNIIPTVCNLKNMLKKLVIVNGDYEQLKQWEKRSYQSYHIDKIKDELLTVSNEEGIQILKSHILSFHPKELGASCVDIYLVAYVAENYGPGKNIFFDYIKSSGISEKDNTAQAIWQVGKGDGIYLGLLNEDGTVRDWSFFTTWLEE
;
A
#
# COMPACT_ATOMS: atom_id res chain seq x y z
N MET A 1 19.97 -3.72 -38.61
CA MET A 1 20.01 -4.77 -37.57
C MET A 1 19.21 -4.22 -36.41
N ASP A 2 17.91 -4.51 -36.41
CA ASP A 2 16.99 -4.01 -35.39
C ASP A 2 17.30 -4.69 -34.06
N ILE A 3 17.86 -3.91 -33.13
CA ILE A 3 17.98 -4.34 -31.74
C ILE A 3 16.55 -4.28 -31.19
N LYS A 4 15.89 -5.44 -31.12
CA LYS A 4 14.69 -5.59 -30.29
C LYS A 4 15.09 -5.18 -28.88
N LYS A 5 14.58 -4.02 -28.46
CA LYS A 5 14.64 -3.58 -27.08
C LYS A 5 13.78 -4.60 -26.33
N ASP A 6 14.41 -5.56 -25.68
CA ASP A 6 13.70 -6.51 -24.82
C ASP A 6 12.95 -5.68 -23.78
N ILE A 7 11.63 -5.61 -23.94
CA ILE A 7 10.74 -5.04 -22.94
C ILE A 7 10.78 -6.08 -21.81
N ILE A 8 11.59 -5.82 -20.79
CA ILE A 8 11.50 -6.57 -19.55
C ILE A 8 10.14 -6.23 -18.96
N ILE A 9 9.17 -7.12 -19.14
CA ILE A 9 7.89 -7.06 -18.45
C ILE A 9 8.19 -7.47 -17.02
N TYR A 10 8.37 -6.49 -16.14
CA TYR A 10 8.42 -6.75 -14.71
C TYR A 10 7.01 -7.13 -14.26
N THR A 11 6.81 -8.41 -13.98
CA THR A 11 5.62 -8.89 -13.27
C THR A 11 5.91 -8.87 -11.78
N LEU A 12 4.93 -8.44 -11.00
CA LEU A 12 5.00 -8.55 -9.54
C LEU A 12 4.59 -9.98 -9.15
N PRO A 13 5.35 -10.69 -8.29
CA PRO A 13 4.94 -11.99 -7.77
C PRO A 13 3.73 -11.88 -6.83
N ASP A 14 3.00 -12.97 -6.62
CA ASP A 14 1.87 -13.04 -5.68
C ASP A 14 2.30 -13.15 -4.20
N ASN A 15 3.58 -12.91 -3.93
CA ASN A 15 4.21 -13.08 -2.64
C ASN A 15 5.30 -12.03 -2.41
N ILE A 16 5.33 -11.47 -1.20
CA ILE A 16 6.34 -10.50 -0.75
C ILE A 16 7.12 -11.15 0.38
N ARG A 17 8.36 -11.60 0.12
CA ARG A 17 9.29 -12.22 1.11
C ARG A 17 8.59 -13.29 1.98
N GLY A 18 7.91 -14.23 1.35
CA GLY A 18 7.16 -15.31 2.01
C GLY A 18 5.79 -14.92 2.56
N ARG A 19 5.28 -13.70 2.36
CA ARG A 19 3.90 -13.29 2.67
C ARG A 19 3.03 -13.34 1.41
N SER A 20 2.02 -14.22 1.39
CA SER A 20 1.02 -14.25 0.31
C SER A 20 0.15 -12.99 0.32
N ILE A 21 -0.09 -12.42 -0.86
CA ILE A 21 -0.98 -11.27 -1.03
C ILE A 21 -2.45 -11.64 -0.95
N HIS A 22 -2.82 -12.92 -0.92
CA HIS A 22 -4.22 -13.39 -0.85
C HIS A 22 -4.71 -13.66 0.58
N THR A 23 -3.81 -13.59 1.57
CA THR A 23 -4.11 -13.97 2.96
C THR A 23 -4.17 -12.76 3.89
N ASN A 24 -5.05 -12.81 4.89
CA ASN A 24 -5.21 -11.77 5.91
C ASN A 24 -5.51 -10.37 5.34
N ILE A 25 -6.30 -10.30 4.27
CA ILE A 25 -6.80 -9.03 3.73
C ILE A 25 -7.99 -8.59 4.60
N ILE A 26 -7.82 -7.47 5.30
CA ILE A 26 -8.84 -6.90 6.18
C ILE A 26 -9.37 -5.64 5.50
N PRO A 27 -10.66 -5.58 5.10
CA PRO A 27 -11.23 -4.37 4.53
C PRO A 27 -11.25 -3.27 5.60
N THR A 28 -10.36 -2.30 5.45
CA THR A 28 -10.39 -1.04 6.20
C THR A 28 -10.74 0.10 5.25
N VAL A 29 -11.32 1.17 5.77
CA VAL A 29 -11.73 2.34 4.97
C VAL A 29 -10.95 3.61 5.32
N CYS A 30 -9.98 3.50 6.24
CA CYS A 30 -9.14 4.63 6.63
C CYS A 30 -7.78 4.50 5.97
N ASN A 31 -7.45 5.49 5.13
CA ASN A 31 -6.19 5.59 4.42
C ASN A 31 -5.14 6.34 5.27
N LEU A 32 -3.86 6.08 4.98
CA LEU A 32 -2.69 6.62 5.66
C LEU A 32 -2.71 8.15 5.72
N LYS A 33 -3.04 8.81 4.60
CA LYS A 33 -3.11 10.27 4.50
C LYS A 33 -4.07 10.89 5.53
N ASN A 34 -5.26 10.31 5.67
CA ASN A 34 -6.26 10.82 6.60
C ASN A 34 -5.86 10.58 8.06
N MET A 35 -5.27 9.42 8.35
CA MET A 35 -4.73 9.10 9.67
C MET A 35 -3.62 10.08 10.06
N LEU A 36 -2.65 10.34 9.18
CA LEU A 36 -1.54 11.27 9.45
C LEU A 36 -2.03 12.71 9.66
N LYS A 37 -2.97 13.19 8.82
CA LYS A 37 -3.62 14.49 9.03
C LYS A 37 -4.27 14.58 10.40
N LYS A 38 -4.97 13.53 10.82
CA LYS A 38 -5.61 13.52 12.13
C LYS A 38 -4.57 13.49 13.26
N LEU A 39 -3.49 12.72 13.10
CA LEU A 39 -2.39 12.64 14.04
C LEU A 39 -1.73 14.01 14.28
N VAL A 40 -1.53 14.81 13.23
CA VAL A 40 -1.04 16.20 13.35
C VAL A 40 -2.04 17.07 14.11
N ILE A 41 -3.34 17.00 13.79
CA ILE A 41 -4.39 17.78 14.46
C ILE A 41 -4.44 17.51 15.97
N VAL A 42 -4.21 16.26 16.38
CA VAL A 42 -4.21 15.86 17.79
C VAL A 42 -2.82 15.89 18.42
N ASN A 43 -1.85 16.54 17.77
CA ASN A 43 -0.47 16.70 18.24
C ASN A 43 0.20 15.36 18.66
N GLY A 44 0.01 14.32 17.86
CA GLY A 44 0.61 13.01 18.12
C GLY A 44 -0.06 12.18 19.21
N ASP A 45 -1.19 12.62 19.76
CA ASP A 45 -1.94 11.88 20.77
C ASP A 45 -2.72 10.71 20.13
N TYR A 46 -2.16 9.50 20.28
CA TYR A 46 -2.75 8.26 19.79
C TYR A 46 -4.15 7.99 20.38
N GLU A 47 -4.41 8.40 21.62
CA GLU A 47 -5.69 8.11 22.27
C GLU A 47 -6.86 8.90 21.68
N GLN A 48 -6.56 10.02 21.02
CA GLN A 48 -7.55 10.82 20.30
C GLN A 48 -7.87 10.31 18.89
N LEU A 49 -7.17 9.27 18.41
CA LEU A 49 -7.48 8.61 17.14
C LEU A 49 -8.72 7.71 17.29
N LYS A 50 -9.58 7.73 16.28
CA LYS A 50 -10.70 6.80 16.16
C LYS A 50 -10.18 5.39 15.88
N GLN A 51 -10.97 4.36 16.19
CA GLN A 51 -10.52 2.96 16.03
C GLN A 51 -10.00 2.62 14.62
N TRP A 52 -10.59 3.19 13.56
CA TRP A 52 -10.12 2.95 12.20
C TRP A 52 -8.82 3.69 11.86
N GLU A 53 -8.58 4.86 12.45
CA GLU A 53 -7.31 5.58 12.36
C GLU A 53 -6.23 4.82 13.13
N LYS A 54 -6.55 4.30 14.33
CA LYS A 54 -5.67 3.43 15.12
C LYS A 54 -5.23 2.18 14.33
N ARG A 55 -6.13 1.57 13.55
CA ARG A 55 -5.78 0.43 12.67
C ARG A 55 -4.81 0.82 11.55
N SER A 56 -5.02 1.97 10.91
CA SER A 56 -4.09 2.48 9.90
C SER A 56 -2.72 2.79 10.55
N TYR A 57 -2.72 3.51 11.68
CA TYR A 57 -1.53 3.81 12.47
C TYR A 57 -0.71 2.55 12.81
N GLN A 58 -1.37 1.50 13.28
CA GLN A 58 -0.73 0.21 13.60
C GLN A 58 -0.23 -0.53 12.36
N SER A 59 -0.95 -0.44 11.24
CA SER A 59 -0.58 -1.14 10.00
C SER A 59 0.77 -0.69 9.45
N TYR A 60 1.16 0.54 9.74
CA TYR A 60 2.40 1.17 9.29
C TYR A 60 3.42 1.41 10.43
N HIS A 61 3.20 0.86 11.64
CA HIS A 61 4.08 1.07 12.82
C HIS A 61 4.43 2.53 13.09
N ILE A 62 3.45 3.42 12.94
CA ILE A 62 3.68 4.87 12.99
C ILE A 62 4.21 5.34 14.35
N ASP A 63 4.01 4.59 15.43
CA ASP A 63 4.62 4.85 16.74
C ASP A 63 6.14 5.01 16.69
N LYS A 64 6.80 4.29 15.78
CA LYS A 64 8.26 4.29 15.66
C LYS A 64 8.83 5.52 14.96
N ILE A 65 8.01 6.25 14.19
CA ILE A 65 8.43 7.42 13.40
C ILE A 65 7.57 8.66 13.65
N LYS A 66 6.58 8.57 14.56
CA LYS A 66 5.60 9.64 14.81
C LYS A 66 6.27 10.98 15.07
N ASP A 67 7.23 11.01 15.99
CA ASP A 67 7.83 12.27 16.44
C ASP A 67 8.58 12.96 15.29
N GLU A 68 9.24 12.19 14.43
CA GLU A 68 9.86 12.70 13.21
C GLU A 68 8.80 13.24 12.24
N LEU A 69 7.75 12.45 11.95
CA LEU A 69 6.67 12.84 11.04
C LEU A 69 5.93 14.12 11.47
N LEU A 70 5.89 14.44 12.76
CA LEU A 70 5.25 15.66 13.28
C LEU A 70 6.11 16.92 13.08
N THR A 71 7.40 16.78 12.78
CA THR A 71 8.36 17.89 12.72
C THR A 71 8.81 18.25 11.31
N VAL A 72 8.54 17.38 10.34
CA VAL A 72 8.98 17.53 8.95
C VAL A 72 7.86 17.97 8.02
N SER A 73 8.22 18.41 6.81
CA SER A 73 7.24 18.66 5.75
C SER A 73 6.54 17.37 5.30
N ASN A 74 5.41 17.48 4.61
CA ASN A 74 4.72 16.31 4.08
C ASN A 74 5.55 15.59 3.02
N GLU A 75 6.32 16.32 2.20
CA GLU A 75 7.21 15.77 1.18
C GLU A 75 8.33 14.92 1.82
N GLU A 76 8.98 15.43 2.86
CA GLU A 76 9.98 14.69 3.64
C GLU A 76 9.36 13.49 4.37
N GLY A 77 8.17 13.69 4.96
CA GLY A 77 7.41 12.63 5.63
C GLY A 77 7.09 11.45 4.70
N ILE A 78 6.79 11.69 3.42
CA ILE A 78 6.61 10.62 2.44
C ILE A 78 7.88 9.79 2.25
N GLN A 79 9.06 10.41 2.22
CA GLN A 79 10.34 9.68 2.09
C GLN A 79 10.67 8.86 3.33
N ILE A 80 10.40 9.41 4.52
CA ILE A 80 10.52 8.70 5.79
C ILE A 80 9.59 7.49 5.81
N LEU A 81 8.32 7.66 5.42
CA LEU A 81 7.35 6.56 5.35
C LEU A 81 7.78 5.45 4.40
N LYS A 82 8.28 5.78 3.20
CA LYS A 82 8.78 4.77 2.25
C LYS A 82 9.93 3.98 2.85
N SER A 83 10.94 4.68 3.38
CA SER A 83 12.11 4.06 3.99
C SER A 83 11.73 3.20 5.20
N HIS A 84 10.78 3.69 6.00
CA HIS A 84 10.22 2.98 7.14
C HIS A 84 9.53 1.69 6.72
N ILE A 85 8.64 1.72 5.72
CA ILE A 85 7.98 0.51 5.21
C ILE A 85 9.00 -0.52 4.73
N LEU A 86 10.02 -0.09 3.98
CA LEU A 86 11.08 -0.99 3.47
C LEU A 86 11.95 -1.58 4.58
N SER A 87 12.00 -0.95 5.76
CA SER A 87 12.76 -1.47 6.90
C SER A 87 12.09 -2.66 7.62
N PHE A 88 10.83 -2.98 7.27
CA PHE A 88 10.11 -4.11 7.84
C PHE A 88 10.13 -5.32 6.93
N HIS A 89 10.13 -6.51 7.54
CA HIS A 89 9.67 -7.69 6.83
C HIS A 89 8.17 -7.53 6.53
N PRO A 90 7.69 -7.87 5.32
CA PRO A 90 6.28 -7.69 4.95
C PRO A 90 5.28 -8.31 5.94
N LYS A 91 5.65 -9.41 6.61
CA LYS A 91 4.82 -10.06 7.67
C LYS A 91 4.60 -9.19 8.92
N GLU A 92 5.46 -8.21 9.17
CA GLU A 92 5.33 -7.30 10.31
C GLU A 92 4.33 -6.18 10.03
N LEU A 93 4.08 -5.84 8.76
CA LEU A 93 3.17 -4.77 8.35
C LEU A 93 1.70 -5.21 8.40
N GLY A 94 0.78 -4.26 8.61
CA GLY A 94 -0.65 -4.54 8.56
C GLY A 94 -1.19 -4.72 7.14
N ALA A 95 -2.47 -5.10 7.04
CA ALA A 95 -3.17 -5.33 5.76
C ALA A 95 -3.11 -4.11 4.83
N SER A 96 -3.32 -2.89 5.35
CA SER A 96 -3.38 -1.68 4.51
C SER A 96 -2.10 -1.41 3.71
N CYS A 97 -0.93 -1.77 4.25
CA CYS A 97 0.31 -1.63 3.50
C CYS A 97 0.38 -2.65 2.33
N VAL A 98 -0.10 -3.88 2.55
CA VAL A 98 -0.12 -4.94 1.52
C VAL A 98 -1.19 -4.69 0.47
N ASP A 99 -2.28 -3.99 0.80
CA ASP A 99 -3.29 -3.58 -0.16
C ASP A 99 -2.68 -2.72 -1.29
N ILE A 100 -1.64 -1.91 -1.00
CA ILE A 100 -0.89 -1.16 -2.03
C ILE A 100 -0.25 -2.11 -3.03
N TYR A 101 0.43 -3.15 -2.53
CA TYR A 101 1.07 -4.16 -3.35
C TYR A 101 0.05 -4.96 -4.16
N LEU A 102 -1.07 -5.33 -3.55
CA LEU A 102 -2.15 -6.05 -4.24
C LEU A 102 -2.71 -5.25 -5.41
N VAL A 103 -2.89 -3.94 -5.26
CA VAL A 103 -3.33 -3.05 -6.36
C VAL A 103 -2.30 -3.04 -7.49
N ALA A 104 -1.02 -2.84 -7.17
CA ALA A 104 0.07 -2.89 -8.15
C ALA A 104 0.14 -4.24 -8.86
N TYR A 105 0.12 -5.32 -8.09
CA TYR A 105 0.16 -6.69 -8.60
C TYR A 105 -0.92 -6.93 -9.64
N VAL A 106 -2.16 -6.56 -9.35
CA VAL A 106 -3.25 -6.73 -10.30
C VAL A 106 -3.02 -5.86 -11.53
N ALA A 107 -2.68 -4.58 -11.35
CA ALA A 107 -2.51 -3.65 -12.45
C ALA A 107 -1.45 -4.13 -13.45
N GLU A 108 -0.32 -4.64 -12.94
CA GLU A 108 0.81 -5.09 -13.77
C GLU A 108 0.62 -6.49 -14.37
N ASN A 109 -0.14 -7.38 -13.72
CA ASN A 109 -0.31 -8.76 -14.19
C ASN A 109 -1.62 -8.99 -14.98
N TYR A 110 -2.67 -8.24 -14.68
CA TYR A 110 -4.03 -8.46 -15.23
C TYR A 110 -4.58 -7.22 -15.95
N GLY A 111 -3.99 -6.06 -15.73
CA GLY A 111 -4.35 -4.80 -16.35
C GLY A 111 -4.86 -3.75 -15.34
N PRO A 112 -4.78 -2.47 -15.69
CA PRO A 112 -5.05 -1.39 -14.76
C PRO A 112 -6.55 -1.18 -14.51
N GLY A 113 -6.83 -0.46 -13.42
CA GLY A 113 -8.15 0.08 -13.14
C GLY A 113 -9.03 -0.79 -12.25
N LYS A 114 -10.07 -0.12 -11.73
CA LYS A 114 -10.93 -0.65 -10.69
C LYS A 114 -11.68 -1.94 -11.09
N ASN A 115 -12.18 -2.02 -12.31
CA ASN A 115 -12.99 -3.17 -12.73
C ASN A 115 -12.13 -4.44 -12.80
N ILE A 116 -10.93 -4.35 -13.37
CA ILE A 116 -9.97 -5.46 -13.41
C ILE A 116 -9.61 -5.91 -11.99
N PHE A 117 -9.38 -4.94 -11.08
CA PHE A 117 -9.16 -5.24 -9.68
C PHE A 117 -10.31 -6.01 -9.04
N PHE A 118 -11.55 -5.59 -9.25
CA PHE A 118 -12.71 -6.23 -8.64
C PHE A 118 -12.90 -7.65 -9.17
N ASP A 119 -12.73 -7.83 -10.47
CA ASP A 119 -12.80 -9.15 -11.10
C ASP A 119 -11.70 -10.08 -10.57
N TYR A 120 -10.50 -9.56 -10.35
CA TYR A 120 -9.42 -10.30 -9.73
C TYR A 120 -9.72 -10.70 -8.27
N ILE A 121 -10.21 -9.78 -7.44
CA ILE A 121 -10.56 -10.08 -6.03
C ILE A 121 -11.57 -11.25 -5.93
N LYS A 122 -12.54 -11.30 -6.84
CA LYS A 122 -13.53 -12.40 -6.91
C LYS A 122 -12.90 -13.69 -7.43
N SER A 123 -12.28 -13.63 -8.61
CA SER A 123 -11.75 -14.82 -9.28
C SER A 123 -10.58 -15.49 -8.54
N SER A 124 -9.81 -14.73 -7.75
CA SER A 124 -8.74 -15.25 -6.88
C SER A 124 -9.23 -15.82 -5.54
N GLY A 125 -10.52 -15.70 -5.23
CA GLY A 125 -11.10 -16.22 -3.99
C GLY A 125 -10.80 -15.39 -2.74
N ILE A 126 -10.25 -14.17 -2.87
CA ILE A 126 -10.04 -13.25 -1.74
C ILE A 126 -11.38 -12.86 -1.11
N SER A 127 -12.37 -12.49 -1.94
CA SER A 127 -13.71 -12.15 -1.47
C SER A 127 -14.71 -12.08 -2.62
N GLU A 128 -15.89 -12.68 -2.42
CA GLU A 128 -17.04 -12.54 -3.32
C GLU A 128 -17.78 -11.19 -3.18
N LYS A 129 -17.51 -10.44 -2.10
CA LYS A 129 -18.25 -9.22 -1.77
C LYS A 129 -17.62 -7.97 -2.39
N ASP A 130 -18.40 -7.23 -3.18
CA ASP A 130 -17.99 -5.97 -3.82
C ASP A 130 -17.51 -4.92 -2.82
N ASN A 131 -18.12 -4.85 -1.63
CA ASN A 131 -17.74 -3.88 -0.61
C ASN A 131 -16.31 -4.11 -0.07
N THR A 132 -15.85 -5.36 -0.10
CA THR A 132 -14.50 -5.73 0.33
C THR A 132 -13.49 -5.34 -0.74
N ALA A 133 -13.76 -5.67 -2.01
CA ALA A 133 -12.96 -5.21 -3.15
C ALA A 133 -12.87 -3.67 -3.19
N GLN A 134 -13.98 -2.97 -2.93
CA GLN A 134 -14.03 -1.51 -2.86
C GLN A 134 -13.16 -0.94 -1.74
N ALA A 135 -13.21 -1.52 -0.54
CA ALA A 135 -12.42 -1.06 0.59
C ALA A 135 -10.92 -1.22 0.32
N ILE A 136 -10.51 -2.40 -0.15
CA ILE A 136 -9.12 -2.70 -0.51
C ILE A 136 -8.63 -1.75 -1.60
N TRP A 137 -9.41 -1.58 -2.68
CA TRP A 137 -9.06 -0.66 -3.76
C TRP A 137 -8.91 0.78 -3.26
N GLN A 138 -9.83 1.26 -2.43
CA GLN A 138 -9.77 2.63 -1.90
C GLN A 138 -8.53 2.87 -1.03
N VAL A 139 -8.19 1.93 -0.16
CA VAL A 139 -7.03 2.03 0.73
C VAL A 139 -5.74 1.81 -0.03
N GLY A 140 -5.58 0.68 -0.71
CA GLY A 140 -4.36 0.34 -1.45
C GLY A 140 -4.01 1.36 -2.53
N LYS A 141 -4.99 1.76 -3.36
CA LYS A 141 -4.78 2.80 -4.38
C LYS A 141 -4.52 4.16 -3.72
N GLY A 142 -5.30 4.52 -2.71
CA GLY A 142 -5.19 5.82 -2.03
C GLY A 142 -3.85 6.02 -1.34
N ASP A 143 -3.38 5.02 -0.61
CA ASP A 143 -2.09 5.03 0.09
C ASP A 143 -0.94 4.95 -0.90
N GLY A 144 -1.05 4.10 -1.93
CA GLY A 144 -0.06 4.01 -2.99
C GLY A 144 0.12 5.32 -3.75
N ILE A 145 -0.96 6.03 -4.08
CA ILE A 145 -0.88 7.36 -4.71
C ILE A 145 -0.31 8.39 -3.73
N TYR A 146 -0.74 8.39 -2.47
CA TYR A 146 -0.26 9.34 -1.47
C TYR A 146 1.25 9.23 -1.25
N LEU A 147 1.76 8.00 -1.19
CA LEU A 147 3.19 7.72 -1.09
C LEU A 147 3.92 7.93 -2.43
N GLY A 148 3.23 8.18 -3.55
CA GLY A 148 3.84 8.31 -4.87
C GLY A 148 4.42 6.99 -5.41
N LEU A 149 3.85 5.86 -4.98
CA LEU A 149 4.18 4.50 -5.41
C LEU A 149 3.36 4.04 -6.62
N LEU A 150 2.13 4.52 -6.73
CA LEU A 150 1.17 4.15 -7.79
C LEU A 150 0.75 5.37 -8.61
N ASN A 151 0.35 5.11 -9.85
CA ASN A 151 -0.43 6.02 -10.69
C ASN A 151 -1.93 5.94 -10.36
N GLU A 152 -2.72 6.84 -10.94
CA GLU A 152 -4.16 6.92 -10.69
C GLU A 152 -4.95 5.66 -11.10
N ASP A 153 -4.45 4.92 -12.06
CA ASP A 153 -5.06 3.69 -12.58
C ASP A 153 -4.59 2.42 -11.83
N GLY A 154 -3.71 2.57 -10.84
CA GLY A 154 -3.15 1.47 -10.04
C GLY A 154 -1.84 0.90 -10.55
N THR A 155 -1.36 1.31 -11.74
CA THR A 155 -0.04 0.90 -12.23
C THR A 155 1.09 1.44 -11.36
N VAL A 156 2.23 0.77 -11.37
CA VAL A 156 3.41 1.14 -10.59
C VAL A 156 4.01 2.44 -11.13
N ARG A 157 4.22 3.40 -10.22
CA ARG A 157 4.96 4.65 -10.47
C ARG A 157 6.41 4.56 -10.00
N ASP A 158 6.64 3.88 -8.88
CA ASP A 158 7.97 3.77 -8.25
C ASP A 158 8.42 2.30 -8.21
N TRP A 159 8.92 1.82 -9.34
CA TRP A 159 9.43 0.45 -9.45
C TRP A 159 10.57 0.16 -8.47
N SER A 160 11.40 1.16 -8.17
CA SER A 160 12.54 0.99 -7.24
C SER A 160 12.09 0.61 -5.83
N PHE A 161 10.97 1.17 -5.37
CA PHE A 161 10.37 0.78 -4.10
C PHE A 161 9.92 -0.69 -4.13
N PHE A 162 9.16 -1.10 -5.15
CA PHE A 162 8.63 -2.46 -5.23
C PHE A 162 9.73 -3.51 -5.40
N THR A 163 10.78 -3.23 -6.19
CA THR A 163 11.92 -4.14 -6.32
C THR A 163 12.66 -4.27 -5.00
N THR A 164 12.96 -3.16 -4.33
CA THR A 164 13.61 -3.19 -3.00
C THR A 164 12.76 -3.93 -1.97
N TRP A 165 11.44 -3.79 -2.03
CA TRP A 165 10.54 -4.46 -1.10
C TRP A 165 10.49 -5.99 -1.28
N LEU A 166 10.83 -6.46 -2.48
CA LEU A 166 10.93 -7.87 -2.83
C LEU A 166 12.31 -8.48 -2.53
N GLU A 167 13.35 -7.66 -2.43
CA GLU A 167 14.70 -8.10 -2.08
C GLU A 167 14.79 -8.59 -0.62
N GLU A 168 15.59 -9.63 -0.39
CA GLU A 168 15.74 -10.30 0.93
C GLU A 168 16.53 -9.47 1.95
#